data_AF-A0A5C6BVJ8-F1
#
_entry.id   AF-A0A5C6BVJ8-F1
#
_cell.length_a   1.000
_cell.length_b   1.000
_cell.length_c   1.000
_cell.angle_alpha   90.00
_cell.angle_beta   90.00
_cell.angle_gamma   90.00
#
_symmetry.space_group_name_H-M   'P 1'
#
loop_
_entity.id
_entity.type
_entity.pdbx_description
1 polymer ?
#
loop_
_entity_poly.entity_id
_entity_poly.type
_entity_poly.pdbx_seq_one_letter_code
_entity_poly.pdbx_strand_id
1 'polypeptide(L)'
;MSVADEITRLNQLREQGALTDAEFEAAKAKALAGSPEPATPGPFAMTSASANQMAMLLHFSQYLGYMIPLLGFAAPILFWQLKKDEIPELDVHGRIVANWLLSSMIYYLISGLLTIILIGFIGLIVLAALSLIYPIVGGIKANDGEPWDYPGSIHFF
;
A
#
# COMPACT_ATOMS: atom_id res chain seq x y z
N MET A 1 32.76 -0.35 6.53
CA MET A 1 34.04 -0.55 5.82
C MET A 1 34.15 0.55 4.78
N SER A 2 35.31 1.18 4.65
CA SER A 2 35.54 2.17 3.60
C SER A 2 35.74 1.45 2.25
N VAL A 3 35.40 2.11 1.14
CA VAL A 3 35.75 1.65 -0.22
C VAL A 3 37.26 1.38 -0.34
N ALA A 4 38.07 2.17 0.38
CA ALA A 4 39.53 1.95 0.44
C ALA A 4 39.88 0.58 1.05
N ASP A 5 39.22 0.18 2.13
CA ASP A 5 39.47 -1.11 2.80
C ASP A 5 39.08 -2.29 1.89
N GLU A 6 38.00 -2.13 1.11
CA GLU A 6 37.51 -3.13 0.18
C GLU A 6 38.45 -3.31 -1.02
N ILE A 7 38.96 -2.21 -1.58
CA ILE A 7 39.95 -2.26 -2.67
C ILE A 7 41.26 -2.91 -2.19
N THR A 8 41.72 -2.60 -0.98
CA THR A 8 42.91 -3.24 -0.39
C THR A 8 42.72 -4.75 -0.25
N ARG A 9 41.54 -5.20 0.20
CA ARG A 9 41.21 -6.62 0.33
C ARG A 9 41.17 -7.33 -1.03
N LEU A 10 40.56 -6.72 -2.04
CA LEU A 10 40.53 -7.27 -3.41
C LEU A 10 41.94 -7.41 -3.99
N ASN A 11 42.82 -6.43 -3.73
CA ASN A 11 44.21 -6.48 -4.19
C ASN A 11 44.99 -7.63 -3.53
N GLN A 12 44.76 -7.86 -2.24
CA GLN A 12 45.35 -8.97 -1.50
C GLN A 12 44.91 -10.34 -2.05
N LEU A 13 43.63 -10.48 -2.42
CA LEU A 13 43.10 -11.73 -3.00
C LEU A 13 43.68 -12.01 -4.40
N ARG A 14 43.90 -10.96 -5.20
CA ARG A 14 44.58 -11.06 -6.49
C ARG A 14 46.03 -11.53 -6.32
N GLU A 15 46.77 -10.94 -5.39
CA GLU A 15 48.17 -11.32 -5.10
C GLU A 15 48.32 -12.76 -4.59
N GLN A 16 47.29 -13.27 -3.90
CA GLN A 16 47.22 -14.66 -3.45
C GLN A 16 46.82 -15.64 -4.56
N GLY A 17 46.52 -15.17 -5.76
CA GLY A 17 46.01 -15.98 -6.88
C GLY A 17 44.59 -16.51 -6.66
N ALA A 18 43.88 -15.99 -5.67
CA ALA A 18 42.48 -16.36 -5.38
C ALA A 18 41.48 -15.63 -6.29
N LEU A 19 41.92 -14.57 -6.98
CA LEU A 19 41.15 -13.83 -7.97
C LEU A 19 41.95 -13.70 -9.27
N THR A 20 41.28 -13.91 -10.40
CA THR A 20 41.81 -13.57 -11.72
C THR A 20 41.73 -12.07 -11.97
N ASP A 21 42.52 -11.54 -12.92
CA ASP A 21 42.50 -10.11 -13.27
C ASP A 21 41.12 -9.64 -13.74
N ALA A 22 40.38 -10.50 -14.44
CA ALA A 22 39.02 -10.21 -14.89
C ALA A 22 38.03 -10.10 -13.71
N GLU A 23 38.14 -10.99 -12.72
CA GLU A 23 37.32 -10.94 -11.50
C GLU A 23 37.69 -9.75 -10.62
N PHE A 24 38.95 -9.36 -10.59
CA PHE A 24 39.43 -8.20 -9.84
C PHE A 24 38.85 -6.91 -10.41
N GLU A 25 38.92 -6.71 -11.72
CA GLU A 25 38.36 -5.52 -12.36
C GLU A 25 36.83 -5.47 -12.20
N ALA A 26 36.13 -6.61 -12.29
CA ALA A 26 34.69 -6.67 -12.03
C ALA A 26 34.33 -6.32 -10.57
N ALA A 27 35.07 -6.86 -9.59
CA ALA A 27 34.84 -6.61 -8.17
C ALA A 27 35.23 -5.18 -7.76
N LYS A 28 36.31 -4.65 -8.32
CA LYS A 28 36.75 -3.27 -8.13
C LYS A 28 35.76 -2.28 -8.75
N ALA A 29 35.25 -2.56 -9.95
CA ALA A 29 34.18 -1.76 -10.55
C ALA A 29 32.92 -1.74 -9.68
N LYS A 30 32.56 -2.88 -9.08
CA LYS A 30 31.43 -2.98 -8.13
C LYS A 30 31.68 -2.23 -6.82
N ALA A 31 32.89 -2.30 -6.26
CA ALA A 31 33.27 -1.58 -5.05
C ALA A 31 33.35 -0.06 -5.28
N LEU A 32 33.83 0.38 -6.46
CA LEU A 32 33.89 1.79 -6.86
C LEU A 32 32.53 2.37 -7.25
N ALA A 33 31.65 1.55 -7.84
CA ALA A 33 30.27 1.94 -8.13
C ALA A 33 29.42 2.08 -6.85
N GLY A 34 29.92 1.59 -5.71
CA GLY A 34 29.14 1.36 -4.52
C GLY A 34 28.17 0.19 -4.72
N SER A 35 27.75 -0.46 -3.63
CA SER A 35 26.40 -1.04 -3.67
C SER A 35 25.46 0.11 -4.04
N PRO A 36 24.39 -0.09 -4.84
CA PRO A 36 23.37 0.94 -4.94
C PRO A 36 22.93 1.22 -3.51
N GLU A 37 23.40 2.34 -2.95
CA GLU A 37 22.88 2.84 -1.69
C GLU A 37 21.38 2.88 -1.92
N PRO A 38 20.55 2.28 -1.03
CA PRO A 38 19.12 2.52 -1.11
C PRO A 38 18.97 4.02 -1.14
N ALA A 39 18.49 4.54 -2.28
CA ALA A 39 18.56 5.96 -2.59
C ALA A 39 18.10 6.72 -1.35
N THR A 40 19.01 7.49 -0.74
CA THR A 40 18.69 8.22 0.47
C THR A 40 17.44 9.01 0.13
N PRO A 41 16.29 8.74 0.78
CA PRO A 41 15.06 9.43 0.44
C PRO A 41 15.40 10.91 0.48
N GLY A 42 15.19 11.62 -0.63
CA GLY A 42 15.39 13.07 -0.63
C GLY A 42 14.65 13.67 0.56
N PRO A 43 14.96 14.88 1.01
CA PRO A 43 14.32 15.48 2.19
C PRO A 43 12.77 15.54 2.13
N PHE A 44 12.17 15.23 0.97
CA PHE A 44 10.74 15.14 0.70
C PHE A 44 10.24 13.74 0.26
N ALA A 45 11.11 12.73 0.21
CA ALA A 45 10.70 11.37 -0.15
C ALA A 45 10.10 10.68 1.07
N MET A 46 8.89 10.18 0.89
CA MET A 46 8.13 9.52 1.95
C MET A 46 8.79 8.18 2.29
N THR A 47 9.01 7.94 3.59
CA THR A 47 9.45 6.62 4.05
C THR A 47 8.32 5.60 3.86
N SER A 48 8.65 4.32 3.70
CA SER A 48 7.66 3.24 3.62
C SER A 48 6.74 3.21 4.85
N ALA A 49 7.26 3.46 6.04
CA ALA A 49 6.47 3.56 7.27
C ALA A 49 5.41 4.68 7.19
N SER A 50 5.75 5.83 6.61
CA SER A 50 4.77 6.91 6.38
C SER A 50 3.77 6.59 5.26
N ALA A 51 4.18 5.85 4.22
CA ALA A 51 3.28 5.42 3.15
C ALA A 51 2.21 4.44 3.67
N ASN A 52 2.61 3.46 4.48
CA ASN A 52 1.71 2.50 5.12
C ASN A 52 0.70 3.18 6.05
N GLN A 53 1.14 4.17 6.83
CA GLN A 53 0.25 4.97 7.67
C GLN A 53 -0.77 5.74 6.83
N MET A 54 -0.37 6.29 5.69
CA MET A 54 -1.31 6.96 4.78
C MET A 54 -2.31 5.99 4.15
N ALA A 55 -1.88 4.78 3.80
CA ALA A 55 -2.77 3.72 3.35
C ALA A 55 -3.77 3.30 4.45
N MET A 56 -3.33 3.20 5.71
CA MET A 56 -4.22 2.98 6.85
C MET A 56 -5.26 4.10 6.99
N LEU A 57 -4.82 5.36 6.91
CA LEU A 57 -5.72 6.52 6.99
C LEU A 57 -6.73 6.53 5.84
N LEU A 58 -6.35 6.07 4.66
CA LEU A 58 -7.26 5.93 3.53
C LEU A 58 -8.41 4.98 3.85
N HIS A 59 -8.14 3.81 4.43
CA HIS A 59 -9.19 2.91 4.90
C HIS A 59 -10.09 3.59 5.95
N PHE A 60 -9.50 4.21 6.97
CA PHE A 60 -10.28 4.84 8.04
C PHE A 60 -11.07 6.07 7.61
N SER A 61 -10.67 6.75 6.54
CA SER A 61 -11.38 7.90 6.01
C SER A 61 -12.83 7.58 5.60
N GLN A 62 -13.16 6.30 5.35
CA GLN A 62 -14.52 5.83 5.11
C GLN A 62 -15.47 6.17 6.28
N TYR A 63 -14.97 6.22 7.52
CA TYR A 63 -15.77 6.52 8.71
C TYR A 63 -16.19 7.98 8.86
N LEU A 64 -15.61 8.89 8.06
CA LEU A 64 -16.10 10.27 8.01
C LEU A 64 -17.57 10.34 7.57
N GLY A 65 -18.06 9.31 6.88
CA GLY A 65 -19.47 9.15 6.52
C GLY A 65 -20.42 9.06 7.72
N TYR A 66 -19.95 8.63 8.89
CA TYR A 66 -20.77 8.57 10.11
C TYR A 66 -20.98 9.94 10.76
N MET A 67 -20.09 10.91 10.50
CA MET A 67 -20.25 12.28 10.98
C MET A 67 -20.96 13.17 9.97
N ILE A 68 -20.58 13.04 8.69
CA ILE A 68 -21.12 13.86 7.61
C ILE A 68 -21.56 12.91 6.48
N PRO A 69 -22.86 12.86 6.15
CA PRO A 69 -23.35 12.05 5.03
C PRO A 69 -22.55 12.33 3.74
N LEU A 70 -22.39 11.30 2.91
CA LEU A 70 -21.59 11.30 1.66
C LEU A 70 -20.07 11.43 1.83
N LEU A 71 -19.57 11.93 2.97
CA LEU A 71 -18.14 12.13 3.16
C LEU A 71 -17.36 10.81 3.25
N GLY A 72 -17.99 9.74 3.70
CA GLY A 72 -17.42 8.37 3.69
C GLY A 72 -17.21 7.79 2.29
N PHE A 73 -17.75 8.43 1.26
CA PHE A 73 -17.51 8.12 -0.15
C PHE A 73 -16.49 9.09 -0.76
N ALA A 74 -16.71 10.39 -0.57
CA ALA A 74 -15.88 11.42 -1.18
C ALA A 74 -14.45 11.47 -0.60
N ALA A 75 -14.31 11.40 0.73
CA ALA A 75 -13.02 11.52 1.40
C ALA A 75 -11.99 10.45 0.98
N PRO A 76 -12.29 9.13 1.03
CA PRO A 76 -11.35 8.11 0.58
C PRO A 76 -10.98 8.25 -0.90
N ILE A 77 -11.94 8.55 -1.78
CA ILE A 77 -11.68 8.67 -3.20
C ILE A 77 -10.83 9.89 -3.51
N LEU A 78 -11.15 11.06 -2.95
CA LEU A 78 -10.33 12.26 -3.13
C LEU A 78 -8.93 12.06 -2.55
N PHE A 79 -8.83 11.46 -1.36
CA PHE A 79 -7.53 11.21 -0.74
C PHE A 79 -6.67 10.27 -1.60
N TRP A 80 -7.24 9.17 -2.10
CA TRP A 80 -6.57 8.26 -3.02
C TRP A 80 -6.13 8.98 -4.31
N GLN A 81 -7.04 9.67 -4.99
CA GLN A 81 -6.74 10.31 -6.28
C GLN A 81 -5.69 11.42 -6.17
N LEU A 82 -5.64 12.14 -5.04
CA LEU A 82 -4.65 13.20 -4.82
C LEU A 82 -3.26 12.67 -4.49
N LYS A 83 -3.14 11.42 -4.00
CA LYS A 83 -1.88 10.91 -3.43
C LYS A 83 -1.31 9.67 -4.12
N LYS A 84 -2.10 8.94 -4.91
CA LYS A 84 -1.66 7.70 -5.59
C LYS A 84 -0.45 7.88 -6.52
N ASP A 85 -0.27 9.07 -7.10
CA ASP A 85 0.84 9.35 -8.01
C ASP A 85 2.13 9.67 -7.24
N GLU A 86 2.02 10.11 -5.98
CA GLU A 86 3.15 10.37 -5.08
C GLU A 86 3.53 9.12 -4.27
N ILE A 87 2.55 8.26 -3.95
CA ILE A 87 2.68 7.09 -3.07
C ILE A 87 2.15 5.86 -3.82
N PRO A 88 3.01 5.10 -4.52
CA PRO A 88 2.59 3.96 -5.33
C PRO A 88 1.82 2.89 -4.53
N GLU A 89 2.20 2.65 -3.28
CA GLU A 89 1.53 1.70 -2.38
C GLU A 89 0.07 2.09 -2.12
N LEU A 90 -0.23 3.40 -2.11
CA LEU A 90 -1.57 3.92 -1.89
C LEU A 90 -2.51 3.56 -3.05
N ASP A 91 -2.00 3.33 -4.27
CA ASP A 91 -2.87 2.95 -5.38
C ASP A 91 -3.55 1.61 -5.15
N VAL A 92 -2.82 0.63 -4.58
CA VAL A 92 -3.35 -0.71 -4.28
C VAL A 92 -4.48 -0.61 -3.24
N HIS A 93 -4.24 0.09 -2.13
CA HIS A 93 -5.24 0.29 -1.08
C HIS A 93 -6.42 1.15 -1.55
N GLY A 94 -6.14 2.16 -2.38
CA GLY A 94 -7.13 2.98 -3.07
C GLY A 94 -8.10 2.16 -3.89
N ARG A 95 -7.57 1.21 -4.67
CA ARG A 95 -8.40 0.34 -5.49
C ARG A 95 -9.28 -0.58 -4.65
N ILE A 96 -8.73 -1.18 -3.60
CA ILE A 96 -9.48 -2.02 -2.66
C ILE A 96 -10.67 -1.24 -2.07
N VAL A 97 -10.38 -0.05 -1.54
CA VAL A 97 -11.38 0.83 -0.93
C VAL A 97 -12.45 1.25 -1.94
N ALA A 98 -12.05 1.64 -3.14
CA ALA A 98 -12.96 2.12 -4.17
C ALA A 98 -13.84 0.98 -4.74
N ASN A 99 -13.27 -0.21 -4.96
CA ASN A 99 -14.01 -1.41 -5.35
C ASN A 99 -15.08 -1.76 -4.31
N TRP A 100 -14.75 -1.70 -3.02
CA TRP A 100 -15.73 -1.90 -1.95
C TRP A 100 -16.81 -0.82 -1.90
N LEU A 101 -16.46 0.46 -2.04
CA LEU A 101 -17.44 1.55 -2.01
C LEU A 101 -18.49 1.36 -3.12
N LEU A 102 -18.05 1.05 -4.34
CA LEU A 102 -18.94 0.78 -5.46
C LEU A 102 -19.78 -0.49 -5.22
N SER A 103 -19.14 -1.57 -4.75
CA SER A 103 -19.83 -2.84 -4.48
C SER A 103 -20.89 -2.70 -3.39
N SER A 104 -20.52 -2.13 -2.25
CA SER A 104 -21.41 -1.90 -1.12
C SER A 104 -22.55 -0.97 -1.48
N MET A 105 -22.33 0.06 -2.31
CA MET A 105 -23.41 0.91 -2.82
C MET A 105 -24.44 0.10 -3.62
N ILE A 106 -23.99 -0.76 -4.53
CA ILE A 106 -24.89 -1.66 -5.29
C ILE A 106 -25.65 -2.58 -4.33
N TYR A 107 -24.97 -3.16 -3.34
CA TYR A 107 -25.59 -4.07 -2.38
C TYR A 107 -26.60 -3.37 -1.47
N TYR A 108 -26.32 -2.13 -1.04
CA TYR A 108 -27.25 -1.31 -0.26
C TYR A 108 -28.49 -0.95 -1.09
N LEU A 109 -28.33 -0.62 -2.38
CA LEU A 109 -29.45 -0.33 -3.27
C LEU A 109 -30.34 -1.57 -3.46
N ILE A 110 -29.76 -2.74 -3.73
CA ILE A 110 -30.50 -4.00 -3.87
C ILE A 110 -31.19 -4.36 -2.57
N SER A 111 -30.46 -4.34 -1.44
CA SER A 111 -31.02 -4.66 -0.13
C SER A 111 -32.13 -3.69 0.26
N GLY A 112 -31.96 -2.39 -0.03
CA GLY A 112 -32.97 -1.36 0.18
C GLY A 112 -34.23 -1.58 -0.65
N LEU A 113 -34.12 -2.03 -1.90
CA LEU A 113 -35.29 -2.40 -2.70
C LEU A 113 -36.01 -3.62 -2.12
N LEU A 114 -35.25 -4.60 -1.64
CA LEU A 114 -35.78 -5.82 -1.03
C LEU A 114 -36.46 -5.59 0.34
N THR A 115 -36.29 -4.42 0.97
CA THR A 115 -37.04 -4.12 2.20
C THR A 115 -38.54 -3.97 1.96
N ILE A 116 -38.98 -3.68 0.72
CA ILE A 116 -40.40 -3.62 0.34
C ILE A 116 -41.12 -4.94 0.66
N ILE A 117 -40.41 -6.06 0.51
CA ILE A 117 -40.90 -7.42 0.83
C ILE A 117 -40.28 -7.97 2.14
N LEU A 118 -39.79 -7.08 3.01
CA LEU A 118 -39.24 -7.34 4.35
C LEU A 118 -37.96 -8.21 4.44
N ILE A 119 -37.44 -8.77 3.34
CA ILE A 119 -36.22 -9.59 3.39
C ILE A 119 -34.93 -8.75 3.36
N GLY A 120 -35.00 -7.51 2.86
CA GLY A 120 -33.84 -6.63 2.71
C GLY A 120 -33.15 -6.21 4.00
N PHE A 121 -33.84 -6.23 5.13
CA PHE A 121 -33.30 -5.78 6.42
C PHE A 121 -32.08 -6.59 6.88
N ILE A 122 -32.09 -7.91 6.65
CA ILE A 122 -30.95 -8.76 6.99
C ILE A 122 -29.72 -8.34 6.18
N GLY A 123 -29.91 -8.09 4.87
CA GLY A 123 -28.84 -7.60 3.99
C GLY A 123 -28.28 -6.27 4.46
N LEU A 124 -29.13 -5.31 4.83
CA LEU A 124 -28.70 -4.00 5.34
C LEU A 124 -27.90 -4.11 6.64
N ILE A 125 -28.31 -4.99 7.57
CA ILE A 125 -27.58 -5.22 8.83
C ILE A 125 -26.20 -5.83 8.57
N VAL A 126 -26.14 -6.84 7.70
CA VAL A 126 -24.86 -7.47 7.32
C VAL A 126 -23.94 -6.45 6.65
N LEU A 127 -24.46 -5.67 5.68
CA LEU A 127 -23.68 -4.64 5.01
C LEU A 127 -23.17 -3.58 5.98
N ALA A 128 -23.98 -3.14 6.95
CA ALA A 128 -23.56 -2.19 7.97
C ALA A 128 -22.40 -2.74 8.83
N ALA A 129 -22.47 -4.01 9.21
CA ALA A 129 -21.39 -4.67 9.94
C ALA A 129 -20.11 -4.77 9.09
N LEU A 130 -20.21 -5.16 7.81
CA LEU A 130 -19.05 -5.25 6.93
C LEU A 130 -18.43 -3.88 6.64
N SER A 131 -19.25 -2.84 6.42
CA SER A 131 -18.81 -1.46 6.25
C SER A 131 -18.08 -0.90 7.48
N LEU A 132 -18.30 -1.49 8.66
CA LEU A 132 -17.57 -1.17 9.89
C LEU A 132 -16.32 -2.04 10.08
N ILE A 133 -16.36 -3.33 9.73
CA ILE A 133 -15.26 -4.26 10.00
C ILE A 133 -14.15 -4.11 8.97
N TYR A 134 -14.49 -4.01 7.69
CA TYR A 134 -13.51 -4.04 6.61
C TYR A 134 -12.50 -2.88 6.66
N PRO A 135 -12.89 -1.62 6.92
CA PRO A 135 -11.91 -0.55 7.02
C PRO A 135 -11.02 -0.66 8.27
N ILE A 136 -11.49 -1.29 9.37
CA ILE A 136 -10.63 -1.62 10.51
C ILE A 136 -9.56 -2.62 10.09
N VAL A 137 -9.95 -3.76 9.53
CA VAL A 137 -9.02 -4.84 9.16
C VAL A 137 -8.07 -4.39 8.04
N GLY A 138 -8.62 -3.74 7.02
CA GLY A 138 -7.85 -3.17 5.91
C GLY A 138 -6.85 -2.13 6.39
N GLY A 139 -7.26 -1.23 7.29
CA GLY A 139 -6.36 -0.23 7.86
C GLY A 139 -5.22 -0.82 8.68
N ILE A 140 -5.50 -1.83 9.52
CA ILE A 140 -4.47 -2.53 10.29
C ILE A 140 -3.46 -3.21 9.34
N LYS A 141 -3.94 -3.95 8.33
CA LYS A 141 -3.06 -4.62 7.37
C LYS A 141 -2.27 -3.65 6.49
N ALA A 142 -2.89 -2.53 6.10
CA ALA A 142 -2.21 -1.46 5.37
C ALA A 142 -1.06 -0.86 6.19
N ASN A 143 -1.23 -0.71 7.51
CA ASN A 143 -0.16 -0.26 8.39
C ASN A 143 1.01 -1.26 8.43
N ASP A 144 0.72 -2.56 8.33
CA ASP A 144 1.73 -3.63 8.22
C ASP A 144 2.33 -3.73 6.80
N GLY A 145 1.84 -2.94 5.84
CA GLY A 145 2.29 -2.94 4.44
C GLY A 145 1.68 -4.08 3.61
N GLU A 146 0.62 -4.71 4.10
CA GLU A 146 -0.05 -5.82 3.44
C GLU A 146 -1.36 -5.36 2.77
N PRO A 147 -1.52 -5.58 1.46
CA PRO A 147 -2.82 -5.39 0.83
C PRO A 147 -3.79 -6.47 1.31
N TRP A 148 -5.04 -6.08 1.54
CA TRP A 148 -6.10 -7.01 1.91
C TRP A 148 -7.38 -6.67 1.19
N ASP A 149 -7.72 -7.51 0.21
CA ASP A 149 -8.98 -7.40 -0.50
C ASP A 149 -10.15 -7.60 0.45
N TYR A 150 -11.11 -6.69 0.37
CA TYR A 150 -12.34 -6.76 1.15
C TYR A 150 -13.23 -7.88 0.59
N PRO A 151 -13.48 -8.96 1.35
CA PRO A 151 -14.20 -10.11 0.82
C PRO A 151 -15.60 -9.74 0.32
N GLY A 152 -15.98 -10.27 -0.85
CA GLY A 152 -17.25 -9.96 -1.49
C GLY A 152 -17.29 -8.63 -2.25
N SER A 153 -16.16 -7.93 -2.37
CA SER A 153 -16.04 -6.79 -3.31
C SER A 153 -15.99 -7.28 -4.75
N ILE A 154 -16.66 -6.56 -5.64
CA ILE A 154 -16.53 -6.68 -7.09
C ILE A 154 -15.29 -5.91 -7.51
N HIS A 155 -14.42 -6.54 -8.29
CA HIS A 155 -13.21 -5.90 -8.83
C HIS A 155 -13.54 -5.20 -10.15
N PHE A 156 -13.67 -3.87 -10.11
CA PHE A 156 -13.93 -3.06 -11.30
C PHE A 156 -12.64 -2.65 -12.03
N PHE A 157 -11.53 -2.56 -11.30
CA PHE A 157 -10.22 -2.11 -11.76
C PHE A 157 -9.11 -2.58 -10.80
#